data_AF-A0A1M3BKC9-F1
#
_entry.id   AF-A0A1M3BKC9-F1
#
_cell.length_a   1.000
_cell.length_b   1.000
_cell.length_c   1.000
_cell.angle_alpha   90.00
_cell.angle_beta   90.00
_cell.angle_gamma   90.00
#
_symmetry.space_group_name_H-M   'P 1'
#
loop_
_entity.id
_entity.type
_entity.pdbx_description
1 polymer ?
#
loop_
_entity_poly.entity_id
_entity_poly.type
_entity_poly.pdbx_seq_one_letter_code
_entity_poly.pdbx_strand_id
1 'polypeptide(L)'
;MLSVDQIARIQGFPAEWTWGDIPKRDVLQMIANAVPAPVARALGEIILERHQGQSVPAIEGRFVDWLVRVGRTRTTAHNIKANVGRARRLLHGRTFADMGHELLALEAASGFDALPKNTKSDLRRALSVLAEFEASKLQKKRKPRRPAVSVLPELESVTTLKQAA
;
A
#
# COMPACT_ATOMS: atom_id res chain seq x y z
N MET A 1 -16.81 -15.87 -31.81
CA MET A 1 -17.10 -15.88 -30.36
C MET A 1 -16.12 -16.86 -29.71
N LEU A 2 -15.46 -16.51 -28.60
CA LEU A 2 -14.48 -17.41 -27.96
C LEU A 2 -15.18 -18.52 -27.17
N SER A 3 -14.61 -19.73 -27.16
CA SER A 3 -15.05 -20.81 -26.27
C SER A 3 -14.63 -20.52 -24.82
N VAL A 4 -15.27 -21.19 -23.86
CA VAL A 4 -14.91 -21.07 -22.44
C VAL A 4 -13.45 -21.46 -22.21
N ASP A 5 -12.99 -22.53 -22.85
CA ASP A 5 -11.60 -22.98 -22.76
C ASP A 5 -10.62 -21.95 -23.35
N GLN A 6 -10.99 -21.29 -24.46
CA GLN A 6 -10.17 -20.22 -25.02
C GLN A 6 -10.07 -19.03 -24.07
N ILE A 7 -11.19 -18.64 -23.43
CA ILE A 7 -11.21 -17.55 -22.44
C ILE A 7 -10.38 -17.93 -21.20
N ALA A 8 -10.50 -19.16 -20.72
CA ALA A 8 -9.72 -19.69 -19.59
C ALA A 8 -8.22 -19.67 -19.90
N ARG A 9 -7.81 -20.12 -21.10
CA ARG A 9 -6.39 -20.08 -21.51
C ARG A 9 -5.85 -18.66 -21.60
N ILE A 10 -6.64 -17.68 -22.05
CA ILE A 10 -6.23 -16.27 -22.09
C ILE A 10 -5.96 -15.75 -20.66
N GLN A 11 -6.75 -16.18 -19.68
CA GLN A 11 -6.54 -15.82 -18.26
C GLN A 11 -5.41 -16.62 -17.59
N GLY A 12 -4.85 -17.61 -18.29
CA GLY A 12 -3.72 -18.40 -17.83
C GLY A 12 -4.09 -19.67 -17.06
N PHE A 13 -5.32 -20.16 -17.20
CA PHE A 13 -5.67 -21.50 -16.73
C PHE A 13 -4.95 -22.57 -17.56
N PRO A 14 -4.51 -23.68 -16.93
CA PRO A 14 -3.90 -24.81 -17.65
C PRO A 14 -4.82 -25.38 -18.74
N ALA A 15 -4.23 -25.98 -19.77
CA ALA A 15 -5.01 -26.58 -20.88
C ALA A 15 -5.83 -27.79 -20.41
N GLU A 16 -5.37 -28.45 -19.36
CA GLU A 16 -5.95 -29.60 -18.70
C GLU A 16 -6.94 -29.22 -17.57
N TRP A 17 -7.20 -27.93 -17.35
CA TRP A 17 -8.10 -27.48 -16.29
C TRP A 17 -9.56 -27.84 -16.60
N THR A 18 -10.18 -28.61 -15.71
CA THR A 18 -11.57 -29.05 -15.86
C THR A 18 -12.48 -28.33 -14.87
N TRP A 19 -13.58 -27.75 -15.36
CA TRP A 19 -14.56 -27.03 -14.53
C TRP A 19 -15.60 -27.94 -13.86
N GLY A 20 -15.58 -29.26 -14.13
CA GLY A 20 -16.59 -30.20 -13.63
C GLY A 20 -18.02 -29.83 -14.08
N ASP A 21 -19.03 -30.22 -13.30
CA ASP A 21 -20.44 -29.96 -13.58
C ASP A 21 -20.89 -28.55 -13.11
N ILE A 22 -20.07 -27.52 -13.35
CA ILE A 22 -20.40 -26.13 -13.00
C ILE A 22 -21.15 -25.48 -14.17
N PRO A 23 -22.27 -24.75 -13.93
CA PRO A 23 -22.97 -24.02 -14.97
C PRO A 23 -22.05 -23.07 -15.73
N LYS A 24 -22.21 -23.00 -17.06
CA LYS A 24 -21.38 -22.16 -17.95
C LYS A 24 -21.28 -20.70 -17.51
N ARG A 25 -22.38 -20.13 -17.01
CA ARG A 25 -22.42 -18.74 -16.50
C ARG A 25 -21.47 -18.56 -15.32
N ASP A 26 -21.47 -19.51 -14.38
CA ASP A 26 -20.68 -19.45 -13.17
C ASP A 26 -19.19 -19.66 -13.48
N VAL A 27 -18.88 -20.56 -14.42
CA VAL A 27 -17.51 -20.70 -14.95
C VAL A 27 -17.01 -19.38 -15.55
N LEU A 28 -17.79 -18.72 -16.40
CA LEU A 28 -17.41 -17.44 -16.97
C LEU A 28 -17.22 -16.36 -15.89
N GLN A 29 -18.04 -16.37 -14.85
CA GLN A 29 -17.90 -15.46 -13.71
C GLN A 29 -16.62 -15.73 -12.91
N MET A 30 -16.28 -17.01 -12.68
CA MET A 30 -15.03 -17.41 -12.01
C MET A 30 -13.80 -16.98 -12.82
N ILE A 31 -13.82 -17.23 -14.14
CA ILE A 31 -12.74 -16.81 -15.03
C ILE A 31 -12.60 -15.28 -15.05
N ALA A 32 -13.71 -14.54 -15.08
CA ALA A 32 -13.71 -13.08 -15.08
C ALA A 32 -13.19 -12.48 -13.76
N ASN A 33 -13.44 -13.15 -12.62
CA ASN A 33 -13.00 -12.70 -11.31
C ASN A 33 -11.61 -13.21 -10.92
N ALA A 34 -11.04 -14.15 -11.68
CA ALA A 34 -9.73 -14.70 -11.40
C ALA A 34 -8.64 -13.63 -11.55
N VAL A 35 -7.60 -13.73 -10.72
CA VAL A 35 -6.37 -12.95 -10.93
C VAL A 35 -5.66 -13.56 -12.14
N PRO A 36 -5.34 -12.79 -13.20
CA PRO A 36 -4.62 -13.31 -14.35
C PRO A 36 -3.29 -13.96 -13.92
N ALA A 37 -2.96 -15.12 -14.48
CA ALA A 37 -1.78 -15.88 -14.06
C ALA A 37 -0.46 -15.08 -14.04
N PRO A 38 -0.17 -14.18 -15.02
CA PRO A 38 1.04 -13.34 -14.97
C PRO A 38 1.08 -12.42 -13.74
N VAL A 39 -0.06 -11.88 -13.32
CA VAL A 39 -0.17 -11.02 -12.14
C VAL A 39 0.02 -11.84 -10.87
N ALA A 40 -0.61 -13.02 -10.79
CA ALA A 40 -0.44 -13.94 -9.67
C ALA A 40 1.03 -14.36 -9.50
N ARG A 41 1.72 -14.65 -10.61
CA ARG A 41 3.15 -14.96 -10.63
C ARG A 41 3.99 -13.81 -10.09
N ALA A 42 3.83 -12.60 -10.64
CA ALA A 42 4.60 -11.43 -10.21
C ALA A 42 4.41 -11.13 -8.70
N LEU A 43 3.19 -11.31 -8.18
CA LEU A 43 2.91 -11.20 -6.75
C LEU A 43 3.58 -12.31 -5.95
N GLY A 44 3.51 -13.56 -6.43
CA GLY A 44 4.12 -14.73 -5.80
C GLY A 44 5.65 -14.61 -5.70
N GLU A 45 6.30 -14.11 -6.75
CA GLU A 45 7.75 -13.85 -6.76
C GLU A 45 8.13 -12.84 -5.66
N ILE A 46 7.40 -11.72 -5.54
CA ILE A 46 7.64 -10.73 -4.48
C ILE A 46 7.38 -11.32 -3.09
N ILE A 47 6.34 -12.12 -2.93
CA ILE A 47 6.04 -12.77 -1.64
C ILE A 47 7.17 -13.72 -1.26
N LEU A 48 7.66 -14.52 -2.21
CA LEU A 48 8.75 -15.46 -1.99
C LEU A 48 10.05 -14.75 -1.65
N GLU A 49 10.42 -13.72 -2.40
CA GLU A 49 11.59 -12.88 -2.12
C GLU A 49 11.52 -12.27 -0.71
N ARG A 50 10.34 -11.75 -0.31
CA ARG A 50 10.15 -11.20 1.04
C ARG A 50 10.26 -12.29 2.10
N HIS A 51 9.60 -13.43 1.91
CA HIS A 51 9.68 -14.56 2.84
C HIS A 51 11.14 -15.01 3.06
N GLN A 52 11.96 -14.94 2.02
CA GLN A 52 13.40 -15.25 2.08
C GLN A 52 14.27 -14.07 2.57
N GLY A 53 13.68 -12.90 2.82
CA GLY A 53 14.38 -11.67 3.23
C GLY A 53 15.21 -11.00 2.13
N GLN A 54 15.01 -11.39 0.86
CA GLN A 54 15.73 -10.85 -0.30
C GLN A 54 15.22 -9.47 -0.72
N SER A 55 13.93 -9.19 -0.51
CA SER A 55 13.34 -7.88 -0.77
C SER A 55 12.63 -7.32 0.46
N VAL A 56 12.58 -5.98 0.54
CA VAL A 56 11.86 -5.25 1.59
C VAL A 56 11.00 -4.18 0.94
N PRO A 57 9.83 -3.83 1.51
CA PRO A 57 9.00 -2.76 0.99
C PRO A 57 9.78 -1.45 0.87
N ALA A 58 9.72 -0.86 -0.32
CA ALA A 58 10.44 0.37 -0.62
C ALA A 58 10.00 1.51 0.31
N ILE A 59 10.99 2.21 0.87
CA ILE A 59 10.75 3.43 1.63
C ILE A 59 10.54 4.56 0.64
N GLU A 60 9.42 5.26 0.75
CA GLU A 60 9.06 6.36 -0.15
C GLU A 60 10.19 7.40 -0.28
N GLY A 61 10.50 7.84 -1.50
CA GLY A 61 11.60 8.77 -1.78
C GLY A 61 11.54 10.08 -0.98
N ARG A 62 10.31 10.59 -0.76
CA ARG A 62 10.07 11.82 0.01
C ARG A 62 10.37 11.72 1.50
N PHE A 63 10.66 10.52 2.02
CA PHE A 63 11.01 10.33 3.43
C PHE A 63 12.26 11.12 3.81
N VAL A 64 13.30 11.09 2.97
CA VAL A 64 14.55 11.83 3.21
C VAL A 64 14.29 13.33 3.19
N ASP A 65 13.50 13.81 2.22
CA ASP A 65 13.16 15.24 2.14
C ASP A 65 12.30 15.69 3.31
N TRP A 66 11.43 14.81 3.83
CA TRP A 66 10.68 15.06 5.05
C TRP A 66 11.60 15.19 6.27
N LEU A 67 12.58 14.31 6.43
CA LEU A 67 13.56 14.39 7.52
C LEU A 67 14.36 15.69 7.48
N VAL A 68 14.79 16.12 6.29
CA VAL A 68 15.49 17.39 6.10
C VAL A 68 14.61 18.56 6.48
N ARG A 69 13.33 18.55 6.09
CA ARG A 69 12.37 19.59 6.45
C ARG A 69 12.12 19.68 7.96
N VAL A 70 12.21 18.56 8.68
CA VAL A 70 12.07 18.49 10.14
C VAL A 70 13.40 18.82 10.85
N GLY A 71 14.44 19.25 10.12
CA GLY A 71 15.68 19.78 10.68
C GLY A 71 16.83 18.77 10.80
N ARG A 72 16.74 17.60 10.14
CA ARG A 72 17.87 16.66 10.05
C ARG A 72 18.81 17.04 8.92
N THR A 73 20.10 16.79 9.08
CA THR A 73 21.06 16.89 7.97
C THR A 73 20.77 15.81 6.93
N ARG A 74 21.17 16.05 5.68
CA ARG A 74 20.99 15.09 4.58
C ARG A 74 21.65 13.73 4.92
N THR A 75 22.87 13.76 5.45
CA THR A 75 23.61 12.56 5.87
C THR A 75 22.86 11.76 6.93
N THR A 76 22.38 12.43 7.98
CA THR A 76 21.59 11.77 9.04
C THR A 76 20.29 11.20 8.48
N ALA A 77 19.64 11.89 7.54
CA ALA A 77 18.42 11.39 6.91
C ALA A 77 18.67 10.12 6.07
N HIS A 78 19.78 10.05 5.34
CA HIS A 78 20.18 8.84 4.62
C HIS A 78 20.52 7.69 5.58
N ASN A 79 21.21 7.97 6.69
CA ASN A 79 21.52 6.97 7.71
C ASN A 79 20.24 6.40 8.35
N ILE A 80 19.27 7.25 8.68
CA ILE A 80 17.97 6.81 9.18
C ILE A 80 17.28 5.91 8.15
N LYS A 81 17.22 6.31 6.87
CA LYS A 81 16.63 5.48 5.81
C LYS A 81 17.34 4.13 5.67
N ALA A 82 18.67 4.10 5.74
CA ALA A 82 19.46 2.87 5.69
C ALA A 82 19.16 1.95 6.89
N ASN A 83 19.04 2.53 8.09
CA ASN A 83 18.69 1.80 9.32
C ASN A 83 17.26 1.24 9.27
N VAL A 84 16.29 1.97 8.73
CA VAL A 84 14.94 1.42 8.44
C VAL A 84 15.05 0.21 7.52
N GLY A 85 15.81 0.31 6.43
CA GLY A 85 16.03 -0.79 5.50
C GLY A 85 16.65 -2.01 6.19
N ARG A 86 17.64 -1.80 7.06
CA ARG A 86 18.29 -2.86 7.84
C ARG A 86 17.31 -3.51 8.83
N ALA A 87 16.52 -2.72 9.55
CA ALA A 87 15.50 -3.23 10.47
C ALA A 87 14.48 -4.10 9.72
N ARG A 88 13.95 -3.63 8.59
CA ARG A 88 13.00 -4.40 7.78
C ARG A 88 13.59 -5.67 7.16
N ARG A 89 14.90 -5.71 6.87
CA ARG A 89 15.56 -6.96 6.43
C ARG A 89 15.61 -8.00 7.54
N LEU A 90 15.86 -7.60 8.79
CA LEU A 90 15.77 -8.51 9.95
C LEU A 90 14.34 -9.07 10.12
N LEU A 91 13.34 -8.31 9.67
CA LEU A 91 11.94 -8.74 9.66
C LEU A 91 11.55 -9.55 8.41
N HIS A 92 12.48 -9.84 7.50
CA HIS A 92 12.21 -10.46 6.20
C HIS A 92 11.16 -9.70 5.38
N GLY A 93 11.30 -8.37 5.34
CA GLY A 93 10.39 -7.51 4.58
C GLY A 93 8.96 -7.45 5.11
N ARG A 94 8.66 -8.07 6.26
CA ARG A 94 7.36 -7.96 6.92
C ARG A 94 7.15 -6.53 7.42
N THR A 95 5.97 -5.99 7.15
CA THR A 95 5.49 -4.69 7.65
C THR A 95 4.26 -4.91 8.49
N PHE A 96 4.07 -4.09 9.51
CA PHE A 96 2.99 -4.23 10.48
C PHE A 96 2.05 -3.03 10.40
N ALA A 97 0.79 -3.23 10.80
CA ALA A 97 -0.21 -2.16 10.81
C ALA A 97 0.05 -1.12 11.92
N ASP A 98 0.69 -1.56 13.01
CA ASP A 98 1.00 -0.76 14.17
C ASP A 98 2.50 -0.83 14.49
N MET A 99 3.04 0.27 15.00
CA MET A 99 4.46 0.38 15.32
C MET A 99 4.85 -0.49 16.51
N GLY A 100 4.00 -0.61 17.54
CA GLY A 100 4.30 -1.45 18.70
C GLY A 100 4.59 -2.89 18.29
N HIS A 101 3.78 -3.41 17.36
CA HIS A 101 3.99 -4.74 16.78
C HIS A 101 5.28 -4.85 15.96
N GLU A 102 5.63 -3.83 15.17
CA GLU A 102 6.87 -3.84 14.38
C GLU A 102 8.11 -3.83 15.28
N LEU A 103 8.08 -3.08 16.39
CA LEU A 103 9.16 -3.05 17.37
C LEU A 103 9.31 -4.38 18.12
N LEU A 104 8.20 -4.96 18.58
CA LEU A 104 8.21 -6.27 19.24
C LEU A 104 8.74 -7.37 18.30
N ALA A 105 8.29 -7.36 17.04
CA ALA A 105 8.78 -8.29 16.03
C ALA A 105 10.27 -8.10 15.74
N LEU A 106 10.77 -6.86 15.76
CA LEU A 106 12.19 -6.57 15.56
C LEU A 106 13.03 -7.11 16.72
N GLU A 107 12.56 -6.95 17.95
CA GLU A 107 13.25 -7.45 19.14
C GLU A 107 13.29 -8.98 19.18
N ALA A 108 12.23 -9.63 18.72
CA ALA A 108 12.18 -11.08 18.58
C ALA A 108 12.91 -11.61 17.33
N ALA A 109 13.41 -10.74 16.44
CA ALA A 109 14.01 -11.16 15.19
C ALA A 109 15.36 -11.86 15.41
N SER A 110 15.59 -12.96 14.69
CA SER A 110 16.86 -13.68 14.72
C SER A 110 18.02 -12.74 14.37
N GLY A 111 19.09 -12.78 15.17
CA GLY A 111 20.27 -11.94 14.98
C GLY A 111 20.13 -10.51 15.50
N PHE A 112 18.94 -10.05 15.92
CA PHE A 112 18.80 -8.75 16.57
C PHE A 112 19.60 -8.71 17.88
N ASP A 113 19.54 -9.77 18.67
CA ASP A 113 20.20 -9.83 19.97
C ASP A 113 21.73 -9.80 19.92
N ALA A 114 22.32 -10.29 18.83
CA ALA A 114 23.76 -10.26 18.61
C ALA A 114 24.30 -8.87 18.22
N LEU A 115 23.42 -7.89 17.94
CA LEU A 115 23.84 -6.55 17.52
C LEU A 115 24.39 -5.71 18.69
N PRO A 116 25.32 -4.77 18.42
CA PRO A 116 25.75 -3.80 19.41
C PRO A 116 24.57 -2.97 19.95
N LYS A 117 24.64 -2.58 21.23
CA LYS A 117 23.60 -1.80 21.91
C LYS A 117 23.20 -0.53 21.14
N ASN A 118 24.19 0.18 20.60
CA ASN A 118 23.96 1.40 19.82
C ASN A 118 23.17 1.08 18.54
N THR A 119 23.55 0.03 17.81
CA THR A 119 22.83 -0.42 16.62
C THR A 119 21.40 -0.83 16.93
N LYS A 120 21.16 -1.59 18.01
CA LYS A 120 19.79 -1.92 18.45
C LYS A 120 18.95 -0.67 18.67
N SER A 121 19.51 0.33 19.35
CA SER A 121 18.84 1.62 19.61
C SER A 121 18.54 2.36 18.31
N ASP A 122 19.51 2.45 17.41
CA ASP A 122 19.37 3.15 16.13
C ASP A 122 18.30 2.52 15.24
N LEU A 123 18.21 1.18 15.19
CA LEU A 123 17.19 0.48 14.42
C LEU A 123 15.78 0.75 14.95
N ARG A 124 15.59 0.68 16.27
CA ARG A 124 14.30 1.04 16.89
C ARG A 124 13.91 2.48 16.57
N ARG A 125 14.83 3.42 16.78
CA ARG A 125 14.56 4.84 16.55
C ARG A 125 14.27 5.12 15.08
N ALA A 126 14.95 4.45 14.16
CA ALA A 126 14.71 4.58 12.74
C ALA A 126 13.28 4.15 12.35
N LEU A 127 12.79 3.02 12.88
CA LEU A 127 11.40 2.60 12.70
C LEU A 127 10.42 3.61 13.32
N SER A 128 10.73 4.12 14.52
CA SER A 128 9.93 5.17 15.16
C SER A 128 9.73 6.38 14.27
N VAL A 129 10.83 6.89 13.71
CA VAL A 129 10.81 8.06 12.84
C VAL A 129 10.09 7.78 11.52
N LEU A 130 10.13 6.55 11.01
CA LEU A 130 9.37 6.19 9.82
C LEU A 130 7.86 6.21 10.07
N ALA A 131 7.40 5.67 11.20
CA ALA A 131 5.98 5.70 11.52
C ALA A 131 5.50 7.14 11.81
N GLU A 132 6.33 7.99 12.42
CA GLU A 132 6.05 9.44 12.55
C GLU A 132 5.81 10.07 11.16
N PHE A 133 6.65 9.72 10.17
CA PHE A 133 6.47 10.17 8.79
C PHE A 133 5.16 9.64 8.18
N GLU A 134 4.85 8.36 8.34
CA GLU A 134 3.62 7.76 7.82
C GLU A 134 2.36 8.39 8.45
N ALA A 135 2.36 8.62 9.76
CA ALA A 135 1.31 9.33 10.48
C ALA A 135 1.12 10.78 9.98
N SER A 136 2.21 11.48 9.68
CA SER A 136 2.15 12.85 9.15
C SER A 136 1.43 12.94 7.79
N LYS A 137 1.46 11.86 6.99
CA LYS A 137 0.73 11.80 5.70
C LYS A 137 -0.77 11.68 5.90
N LEU A 138 -1.20 10.88 6.87
CA LEU A 138 -2.61 10.69 7.22
C LEU A 138 -3.23 12.02 7.68
N GLN A 139 -2.50 12.82 8.46
CA GLN A 139 -2.96 14.13 8.90
C GLN A 139 -3.09 15.13 7.74
N LYS A 140 -2.16 15.14 6.78
CA LYS A 140 -2.24 16.02 5.60
C LYS A 140 -3.43 15.69 4.69
N LYS A 141 -3.85 14.43 4.59
CA LYS A 141 -5.03 14.02 3.80
C LYS A 141 -6.36 14.50 4.41
N ARG A 142 -6.41 14.78 5.71
CA ARG A 142 -7.65 15.18 6.42
C ARG A 142 -7.94 16.68 6.35
N LYS A 143 -7.14 17.50 5.66
CA LYS A 143 -7.45 18.93 5.50
C LYS A 143 -8.72 19.04 4.63
N PRO A 144 -9.88 19.47 5.17
CA PRO A 144 -11.09 19.58 4.37
C PRO A 144 -10.83 20.59 3.25
N ARG A 145 -11.16 20.20 2.01
CA ARG A 145 -11.36 21.18 0.93
C ARG A 145 -12.34 22.21 1.50
N ARG A 146 -11.94 23.50 1.53
CA ARG A 146 -12.89 24.59 1.78
C ARG A 146 -14.12 24.30 0.91
N PRO A 147 -15.34 24.25 1.46
CA PRO A 147 -16.51 24.12 0.61
C PRO A 147 -16.47 25.30 -0.37
N ALA A 148 -16.56 25.00 -1.66
CA ALA A 148 -16.74 26.02 -2.66
C ALA A 148 -17.97 26.82 -2.24
N VAL A 149 -17.79 28.13 -2.06
CA VAL A 149 -18.87 29.07 -1.78
C VAL A 149 -19.93 28.86 -2.86
N SER A 150 -21.08 28.30 -2.49
CA SER A 150 -22.24 28.22 -3.35
C SER A 150 -22.81 29.63 -3.46
N VAL A 151 -22.42 30.35 -4.51
CA VAL A 151 -23.15 31.55 -4.93
C VAL A 151 -24.42 31.04 -5.62
N LEU A 152 -25.53 31.00 -4.88
CA LEU A 152 -26.86 30.97 -5.47
C LEU A 152 -27.25 32.43 -5.73
N PRO A 153 -27.61 32.83 -6.96
CA PRO A 153 -28.20 34.13 -7.17
C PRO A 153 -29.65 34.09 -6.67
N GLU A 154 -29.89 34.97 -5.71
CA GLU A 154 -31.16 35.55 -5.31
C GLU A 154 -31.89 36.07 -6.56
N LEU A 155 -33.07 35.52 -6.84
CA LEU A 155 -34.04 36.13 -7.75
C LEU A 155 -35.42 36.05 -7.08
N GLU A 156 -35.68 37.04 -6.23
CA GLU A 156 -37.02 37.44 -5.87
C GLU A 156 -37.74 38.03 -7.10
N SER A 157 -38.97 37.55 -7.34
CA SER A 157 -40.20 38.23 -7.80
C SER A 157 -40.07 39.49 -8.68
N VAL A 158 -40.79 39.65 -9.79
CA VAL A 158 -42.24 39.95 -9.97
C VAL A 158 -42.44 40.00 -11.52
N THR A 159 -43.53 39.54 -12.15
CA THR A 159 -44.64 40.40 -12.67
C THR A 159 -45.66 39.56 -13.49
N THR A 160 -46.85 39.38 -12.92
CA THR A 160 -48.23 39.42 -13.48
C THR A 160 -48.62 39.03 -14.93
N LEU A 161 -49.73 38.26 -14.98
CA LEU A 161 -50.94 38.36 -15.83
C LEU A 161 -50.92 37.93 -17.32
N LYS A 162 -51.64 36.84 -17.67
CA LYS A 162 -53.01 36.89 -18.23
C LYS A 162 -53.60 35.51 -18.58
N GLN A 163 -54.94 35.46 -18.50
CA GLN A 163 -55.91 34.40 -18.77
C GLN A 163 -56.00 33.94 -20.24
N ALA A 164 -56.57 32.73 -20.43
CA ALA A 164 -57.61 32.29 -21.39
C ALA A 164 -57.31 30.83 -21.78
N ALA A 165 -58.24 29.87 -21.84
CA ALA A 165 -59.68 29.80 -21.63
C ALA A 165 -60.01 28.33 -21.28
#